data_AF-A0A352SAS7-F1
#
_entry.id   AF-A0A352SAS7-F1
#
_cell.length_a   1.000
_cell.length_b   1.000
_cell.length_c   1.000
_cell.angle_alpha   90.00
_cell.angle_beta   90.00
_cell.angle_gamma   90.00
#
_symmetry.space_group_name_H-M   'P 1'
#
loop_
_entity.id
_entity.type
_entity.pdbx_description
1 polymer ?
#
loop_
_entity_poly.entity_id
_entity_poly.type
_entity_poly.pdbx_seq_one_letter_code
_entity_poly.pdbx_strand_id
1 'polypeptide(L)'
;MQIDPSIFKAYDIRGIVGKTLTPEVARFIGLSFGSTAAEQGEKTVVVGRDGRLSGPDLLGGLVEGLRAAGLDVIDLGMVATPMVYFGTNIELDGRRATSGIMVTGSHNPPDYNGFKMVLGGKAIYGEQIQALRQRIDAGNFTKDAGAYKLVDVRQQYLDHIVGDVKLARPMKIALDAGNGVAGAFVGDLFRGLSCEVTELFCDVDGHFPNHHPDPAHMENLQDLMQCLRDTDCELGLAFDGDGDRLGVVTKDGQVIFPDRQLMLFAEEILSRNPGAQVIYDVKCTGKLAPWIRQHGGEPLMWKTGHSLVKAKLKETGAPIAGEMSGHVFFKDRWYGFDDGLYTGARLLEILSR
;
A
#
# COMPACT_ATOMS: atom_id res chain seq x y z
N MET A 1 25.21 -10.30 -14.23
CA MET A 1 25.52 -9.84 -12.85
C MET A 1 24.93 -10.87 -11.92
N GLN A 2 25.64 -11.30 -10.87
CA GLN A 2 25.07 -12.20 -9.88
C GLN A 2 24.40 -11.36 -8.78
N ILE A 3 23.08 -11.40 -8.70
CA ILE A 3 22.31 -10.71 -7.65
C ILE A 3 22.05 -11.70 -6.51
N ASP A 4 22.09 -11.23 -5.26
CA ASP A 4 21.80 -12.05 -4.10
C ASP A 4 20.37 -12.63 -4.21
N PRO A 5 20.20 -13.95 -4.34
CA PRO A 5 18.88 -14.55 -4.54
C PRO A 5 17.96 -14.35 -3.33
N SER A 6 18.53 -14.08 -2.15
CA SER A 6 17.75 -13.91 -0.93
C SER A 6 16.86 -12.67 -0.97
N ILE A 7 17.12 -11.68 -1.84
CA ILE A 7 16.26 -10.48 -1.91
C ILE A 7 14.93 -10.76 -2.59
N PHE A 8 14.81 -11.82 -3.39
CA PHE A 8 13.58 -12.20 -4.09
C PHE A 8 12.69 -13.01 -3.15
N LYS A 9 11.77 -12.33 -2.45
CA LYS A 9 10.90 -12.94 -1.44
C LYS A 9 9.63 -13.51 -2.08
N ALA A 10 8.72 -13.98 -1.23
CA ALA A 10 7.46 -14.58 -1.68
C ALA A 10 6.50 -13.55 -2.31
N TYR A 11 6.47 -12.30 -1.84
CA TYR A 11 5.45 -11.31 -2.24
C TYR A 11 6.02 -9.99 -2.78
N ASP A 12 7.32 -9.77 -2.59
CA ASP A 12 8.05 -8.57 -2.99
C ASP A 12 9.55 -8.88 -3.20
N ILE A 13 10.33 -7.85 -3.52
CA ILE A 13 11.78 -7.87 -3.41
C ILE A 13 12.18 -6.99 -2.22
N ARG A 14 13.05 -7.48 -1.33
CA ARG A 14 13.51 -6.77 -0.13
C ARG A 14 14.98 -7.02 0.15
N GLY A 15 15.76 -5.96 0.37
CA GLY A 15 17.19 -6.05 0.68
C GLY A 15 17.69 -4.92 1.56
N ILE A 16 18.96 -5.01 1.95
CA ILE A 16 19.67 -4.01 2.74
C ILE A 16 20.49 -3.15 1.78
N VAL A 17 20.29 -1.84 1.85
CA VAL A 17 20.92 -0.86 0.97
C VAL A 17 22.43 -0.88 1.15
N GLY A 18 23.17 -0.85 0.04
CA GLY A 18 24.63 -0.90 0.03
C GLY A 18 25.23 -2.29 0.29
N LYS A 19 24.41 -3.30 0.63
CA LYS A 19 24.85 -4.69 0.81
C LYS A 19 24.26 -5.61 -0.25
N THR A 20 22.95 -5.85 -0.18
CA THR A 20 22.22 -6.75 -1.09
C THR A 20 21.34 -5.99 -2.08
N LEU A 21 21.11 -4.70 -1.82
CA LEU A 21 20.34 -3.82 -2.68
C LEU A 21 21.15 -2.56 -3.02
N THR A 22 21.35 -2.30 -4.31
CA THR A 22 22.10 -1.15 -4.83
C THR A 22 21.36 -0.54 -6.03
N PRO A 23 21.71 0.67 -6.47
CA PRO A 23 21.14 1.25 -7.69
C PRO A 23 21.35 0.37 -8.93
N GLU A 24 22.49 -0.33 -9.02
CA GLU A 24 22.74 -1.29 -10.10
C GLU A 24 21.80 -2.50 -10.03
N VAL A 25 21.56 -3.05 -8.83
CA VAL A 25 20.56 -4.12 -8.62
C VAL A 25 19.16 -3.63 -9.01
N ALA A 26 18.79 -2.41 -8.61
CA ALA A 26 17.52 -1.80 -9.00
C ALA A 26 17.38 -1.68 -10.53
N ARG A 27 18.46 -1.32 -11.23
CA ARG A 27 18.51 -1.27 -12.70
C ARG A 27 18.27 -2.63 -13.34
N PHE A 28 18.88 -3.70 -12.85
CA PHE A 28 18.63 -5.04 -13.38
C PHE A 28 17.22 -5.56 -13.06
N ILE A 29 16.67 -5.21 -11.89
CA ILE A 29 15.26 -5.50 -11.57
C ILE A 29 14.33 -4.77 -12.54
N GLY A 30 14.57 -3.47 -12.78
CA GLY A 30 13.80 -2.67 -13.74
C GLY A 30 13.90 -3.23 -15.15
N LEU A 31 15.09 -3.63 -15.59
CA LEU A 31 15.31 -4.24 -16.89
C LEU A 31 14.56 -5.57 -17.02
N SER A 32 14.63 -6.44 -16.01
CA SER A 32 13.95 -7.72 -16.00
C SER A 32 12.43 -7.60 -15.98
N PHE A 33 11.90 -6.73 -15.11
CA PHE A 33 10.48 -6.44 -15.04
C PHE A 33 10.00 -5.83 -16.36
N GLY A 34 10.72 -4.83 -16.87
CA GLY A 34 10.42 -4.12 -18.10
C GLY A 34 10.36 -5.06 -19.30
N SER A 35 11.31 -5.99 -19.43
CA SER A 35 11.30 -6.99 -20.50
C SER A 35 10.11 -7.93 -20.40
N THR A 36 9.76 -8.35 -19.20
CA THR A 36 8.59 -9.21 -18.97
C THR A 36 7.29 -8.49 -19.31
N ALA A 37 7.18 -7.19 -18.97
CA ALA A 37 6.02 -6.37 -19.29
C ALA A 37 5.90 -6.07 -20.79
N ALA A 38 7.00 -5.72 -21.45
CA ALA A 38 7.05 -5.48 -22.89
C ALA A 38 6.61 -6.73 -23.69
N GLU A 39 7.06 -7.92 -23.27
CA GLU A 39 6.62 -9.19 -23.86
C GLU A 39 5.13 -9.48 -23.63
N GLN A 40 4.51 -8.91 -22.59
CA GLN A 40 3.07 -8.97 -22.34
C GLN A 40 2.30 -7.85 -23.06
N GLY A 41 2.98 -7.02 -23.86
CA GLY A 41 2.38 -5.93 -24.62
C GLY A 41 2.18 -4.63 -23.83
N GLU A 42 2.66 -4.56 -22.58
CA GLU A 42 2.66 -3.33 -21.80
C GLU A 42 3.64 -2.33 -22.41
N LYS A 43 3.23 -1.06 -22.52
CA LYS A 43 4.08 0.04 -23.04
C LYS A 43 4.46 1.05 -21.98
N THR A 44 3.73 1.08 -20.88
CA THR A 44 3.85 2.13 -19.86
C THR A 44 3.83 1.50 -18.48
N VAL A 45 4.68 2.00 -17.59
CA VAL A 45 4.81 1.57 -16.21
C VAL A 45 4.79 2.79 -15.29
N VAL A 46 4.05 2.67 -14.19
CA VAL A 46 4.02 3.69 -13.14
C VAL A 46 5.05 3.35 -12.08
N VAL A 47 5.85 4.31 -11.65
CA VAL A 47 6.78 4.13 -10.55
C VAL A 47 6.57 5.19 -9.48
N GLY A 48 6.93 4.87 -8.25
CA GLY A 48 6.94 5.80 -7.13
C GLY A 48 7.87 5.29 -6.04
N ARG A 49 8.14 6.13 -5.05
CA ARG A 49 8.99 5.75 -3.90
C ARG A 49 8.44 6.26 -2.57
N ASP A 50 8.83 5.59 -1.49
CA ASP A 50 8.58 6.07 -0.13
C ASP A 50 9.58 7.19 0.27
N GLY A 51 9.51 7.59 1.54
CA GLY A 51 10.33 8.65 2.14
C GLY A 51 11.75 8.26 2.55
N ARG A 52 12.23 7.04 2.21
CA ARG A 52 13.56 6.59 2.63
C ARG A 52 14.68 7.33 1.92
N LEU A 53 15.80 7.47 2.62
CA LEU A 53 17.00 8.16 2.13
C LEU A 53 17.58 7.54 0.84
N SER A 54 17.46 6.22 0.71
CA SER A 54 17.91 5.45 -0.47
C SER A 54 16.96 5.52 -1.66
N GLY A 55 15.75 6.06 -1.45
CA GLY A 55 14.67 6.09 -2.45
C GLY A 55 15.07 6.74 -3.77
N PRO A 56 15.66 7.96 -3.79
CA PRO A 56 16.04 8.62 -5.03
C PRO A 56 17.00 7.80 -5.91
N ASP A 57 18.05 7.22 -5.33
CA ASP A 57 19.06 6.47 -6.08
C ASP A 57 18.53 5.13 -6.60
N LEU A 58 17.75 4.41 -5.78
CA LEU A 58 17.14 3.14 -6.18
C LEU A 58 16.08 3.34 -7.26
N LEU A 59 15.26 4.39 -7.13
CA LEU A 59 14.28 4.76 -8.16
C LEU A 59 15.00 5.13 -9.47
N GLY A 60 16.09 5.90 -9.41
CA GLY A 60 16.89 6.25 -10.58
C GLY A 60 17.40 5.02 -11.33
N GLY A 61 17.99 4.06 -10.61
CA GLY A 61 18.42 2.78 -11.19
C GLY A 61 17.25 2.01 -11.80
N LEU A 62 16.14 1.87 -11.08
CA LEU A 62 14.93 1.19 -11.56
C LEU A 62 14.40 1.81 -12.87
N VAL A 63 14.28 3.14 -12.92
CA VAL A 63 13.81 3.90 -14.09
C VAL A 63 14.73 3.67 -15.29
N GLU A 64 16.06 3.68 -15.09
CA GLU A 64 17.02 3.39 -16.15
C GLU A 64 16.78 1.98 -16.74
N GLY A 65 16.59 0.98 -15.88
CA GLY A 65 16.31 -0.40 -16.30
C GLY A 65 15.01 -0.54 -17.09
N LEU A 66 13.92 0.04 -16.59
CA LEU A 66 12.60 -0.02 -17.23
C LEU A 66 12.62 0.62 -18.62
N ARG A 67 13.26 1.79 -18.76
CA ARG A 67 13.37 2.49 -20.04
C ARG A 67 14.23 1.74 -21.03
N ALA A 68 15.34 1.14 -20.57
CA ALA A 68 16.21 0.31 -21.42
C ALA A 68 15.51 -0.98 -21.91
N ALA A 69 14.45 -1.42 -21.22
CA ALA A 69 13.59 -2.51 -21.66
C ALA A 69 12.51 -2.09 -22.67
N GLY A 70 12.35 -0.79 -22.92
CA GLY A 70 11.35 -0.23 -23.83
C GLY A 70 10.07 0.34 -23.20
N LEU A 71 9.97 0.42 -21.87
CA LEU A 71 8.78 0.97 -21.24
C LEU A 71 8.86 2.48 -21.06
N ASP A 72 7.79 3.17 -21.43
CA ASP A 72 7.56 4.55 -21.01
C ASP A 72 7.30 4.59 -19.50
N VAL A 73 8.10 5.36 -18.77
CA VAL A 73 7.99 5.47 -17.32
C VAL A 73 7.22 6.73 -16.93
N ILE A 74 6.16 6.55 -16.16
CA ILE A 74 5.45 7.60 -15.42
C ILE A 74 5.94 7.54 -13.98
N ASP A 75 6.77 8.49 -13.58
CA ASP A 75 7.25 8.64 -12.22
C ASP A 75 6.30 9.53 -11.42
N LEU A 76 5.81 9.02 -10.30
CA LEU A 76 4.94 9.73 -9.37
C LEU A 76 5.71 10.50 -8.28
N GLY A 77 7.04 10.34 -8.25
CA GLY A 77 7.90 10.89 -7.21
C GLY A 77 7.73 10.18 -5.87
N MET A 78 7.74 10.96 -4.80
CA MET A 78 7.57 10.45 -3.43
C MET A 78 6.09 10.37 -3.08
N VAL A 79 5.57 9.14 -2.96
CA VAL A 79 4.14 8.87 -2.77
C VAL A 79 3.92 7.68 -1.83
N ALA A 80 2.71 7.52 -1.30
CA ALA A 80 2.33 6.30 -0.59
C ALA A 80 2.20 5.12 -1.59
N THR A 81 2.46 3.90 -1.12
CA THR A 81 2.27 2.66 -1.88
C THR A 81 0.90 2.59 -2.59
N PRO A 82 -0.24 2.85 -1.94
CA PRO A 82 -1.53 2.84 -2.62
C PRO A 82 -1.67 3.84 -3.76
N MET A 83 -0.89 4.93 -3.79
CA MET A 83 -0.96 5.91 -4.88
C MET A 83 -0.30 5.40 -6.16
N VAL A 84 0.73 4.55 -6.07
CA VAL A 84 1.25 3.80 -7.23
C VAL A 84 0.17 2.85 -7.75
N TYR A 85 -0.50 2.12 -6.86
CA TYR A 85 -1.59 1.23 -7.26
C TYR A 85 -2.76 1.98 -7.88
N PHE A 86 -3.15 3.13 -7.33
CA PHE A 86 -4.15 4.03 -7.92
C PHE A 86 -3.74 4.43 -9.34
N GLY A 87 -2.49 4.85 -9.54
CA GLY A 87 -1.95 5.17 -10.87
C GLY A 87 -2.03 4.03 -11.88
N THR A 88 -1.98 2.77 -11.45
CA THR A 88 -2.20 1.60 -12.33
C THR A 88 -3.67 1.30 -12.66
N ASN A 89 -4.61 2.05 -12.08
CA ASN A 89 -6.05 1.86 -12.25
C ASN A 89 -6.75 3.05 -12.92
N ILE A 90 -6.05 4.17 -13.11
CA ILE A 90 -6.59 5.38 -13.73
C ILE A 90 -5.82 5.77 -14.99
N GLU A 91 -6.32 6.78 -15.69
CA GLU A 91 -5.58 7.45 -16.75
C GLU A 91 -4.72 8.57 -16.12
N LEU A 92 -3.42 8.53 -16.38
CA LEU A 92 -2.46 9.55 -15.98
C LEU A 92 -1.92 10.20 -17.24
N ASP A 93 -2.18 11.51 -17.39
CA ASP A 93 -1.65 12.30 -18.50
C ASP A 93 -1.97 11.70 -19.90
N GLY A 94 -3.22 11.27 -20.10
CA GLY A 94 -3.66 10.68 -21.36
C GLY A 94 -3.19 9.24 -21.59
N ARG A 95 -2.57 8.60 -20.58
CA ARG A 95 -2.03 7.24 -20.68
C ARG A 95 -2.58 6.36 -19.58
N ARG A 96 -2.90 5.11 -19.93
CA ARG A 96 -3.26 4.07 -18.96
C ARG A 96 -2.10 3.10 -18.84
N ALA A 97 -1.62 2.90 -17.61
CA ALA A 97 -0.69 1.85 -17.27
C ALA A 97 -1.42 0.81 -16.41
N THR A 98 -1.16 -0.49 -16.63
CA THR A 98 -1.64 -1.53 -15.71
C THR A 98 -0.51 -2.17 -14.92
N SER A 99 0.72 -1.73 -15.18
CA SER A 99 1.92 -2.16 -14.49
C SER A 99 2.48 -1.01 -13.65
N GLY A 100 2.99 -1.34 -12.47
CA GLY A 100 3.66 -0.36 -11.62
C GLY A 100 4.58 -0.99 -10.57
N ILE A 101 5.55 -0.20 -10.14
CA ILE A 101 6.55 -0.60 -9.14
C ILE A 101 6.70 0.50 -8.10
N MET A 102 6.47 0.14 -6.84
CA MET A 102 6.72 1.00 -5.70
C MET A 102 8.08 0.65 -5.07
N VAL A 103 8.98 1.62 -4.98
CA VAL A 103 10.25 1.52 -4.26
C VAL A 103 10.01 1.84 -2.79
N THR A 104 10.06 0.82 -1.93
CA THR A 104 9.66 0.97 -0.53
C THR A 104 10.37 -0.04 0.34
N GLY A 105 10.72 0.35 1.57
CA GLY A 105 11.13 -0.56 2.66
C GLY A 105 9.96 -0.94 3.58
N SER A 106 8.76 -0.43 3.32
CA SER A 106 7.55 -0.56 4.15
C SER A 106 7.86 -0.17 5.60
N HIS A 107 7.65 -1.05 6.57
CA HIS A 107 7.93 -0.83 7.99
C HIS A 107 9.33 -1.22 8.47
N ASN A 108 10.19 -1.72 7.59
CA ASN A 108 11.51 -2.21 8.00
C ASN A 108 12.41 -1.05 8.49
N PRO A 109 13.52 -1.32 9.21
CA PRO A 109 14.47 -0.30 9.63
C PRO A 109 15.00 0.57 8.45
N PRO A 110 15.56 1.77 8.70
CA PRO A 110 15.96 2.73 7.66
C PRO A 110 16.85 2.19 6.53
N ASP A 111 17.73 1.22 6.84
CA ASP A 111 18.68 0.62 5.89
C ASP A 111 18.06 -0.43 4.95
N TYR A 112 16.78 -0.76 5.14
CA TYR A 112 16.03 -1.62 4.23
C TYR A 112 15.34 -0.81 3.12
N ASN A 113 15.28 -1.40 1.93
CA ASN A 113 14.40 -0.96 0.85
C ASN A 113 13.99 -2.17 -0.02
N GLY A 114 13.20 -1.95 -1.06
CA GLY A 114 12.62 -3.04 -1.84
C GLY A 114 11.66 -2.57 -2.94
N PHE A 115 10.97 -3.52 -3.54
CA PHE A 115 10.05 -3.29 -4.66
C PHE A 115 8.75 -4.08 -4.47
N LYS A 116 7.63 -3.36 -4.39
CA LYS A 116 6.28 -3.94 -4.52
C LYS A 116 5.83 -3.77 -5.97
N MET A 117 5.35 -4.83 -6.62
CA MET A 117 5.22 -4.88 -8.08
C MET A 117 3.84 -5.37 -8.53
N VAL A 118 3.25 -4.62 -9.45
CA VAL A 118 2.04 -4.98 -10.20
C VAL A 118 2.42 -5.08 -11.67
N LEU A 119 2.14 -6.21 -12.31
CA LEU A 119 2.43 -6.46 -13.72
C LEU A 119 1.14 -6.86 -14.45
N GLY A 120 0.76 -6.11 -15.49
CA GLY A 120 -0.46 -6.41 -16.27
C GLY A 120 -1.72 -6.44 -15.40
N GLY A 121 -1.81 -5.56 -14.40
CA GLY A 121 -2.89 -5.48 -13.43
C GLY A 121 -2.91 -6.62 -12.41
N LYS A 122 -1.81 -7.35 -12.21
CA LYS A 122 -1.68 -8.43 -11.23
C LYS A 122 -0.50 -8.14 -10.29
N ALA A 123 -0.73 -8.16 -8.97
CA ALA A 123 0.39 -8.19 -8.03
C ALA A 123 1.14 -9.52 -8.20
N ILE A 124 2.43 -9.44 -8.52
CA ILE A 124 3.25 -10.63 -8.76
C ILE A 124 3.74 -11.23 -7.45
N TYR A 125 3.85 -12.55 -7.39
CA TYR A 125 4.33 -13.28 -6.22
C TYR A 125 4.98 -14.61 -6.61
N GLY A 126 5.66 -15.24 -5.66
CA GLY A 126 6.22 -16.59 -5.76
C GLY A 126 7.08 -16.77 -7.01
N GLU A 127 6.72 -17.75 -7.84
CA GLU A 127 7.42 -18.08 -9.09
C GLU A 127 7.53 -16.89 -10.06
N GLN A 128 6.59 -15.94 -10.05
CA GLN A 128 6.68 -14.77 -10.92
C GLN A 128 7.82 -13.84 -10.50
N ILE A 129 8.07 -13.69 -9.19
CA ILE A 129 9.21 -12.91 -8.68
C ILE A 129 10.52 -13.69 -8.93
N GLN A 130 10.51 -15.00 -8.75
CA GLN A 130 11.68 -15.84 -9.06
C GLN A 130 12.03 -15.82 -10.56
N ALA A 131 11.04 -15.74 -11.44
CA ALA A 131 11.26 -15.61 -12.88
C ALA A 131 12.01 -14.32 -13.25
N LEU A 132 11.81 -13.22 -12.49
CA LEU A 132 12.61 -12.01 -12.68
C LEU A 132 14.09 -12.27 -12.38
N ARG A 133 14.39 -12.95 -11.26
CA ARG A 133 15.77 -13.35 -10.93
C ARG A 133 16.38 -14.21 -12.02
N GLN A 134 15.67 -15.24 -12.46
CA GLN A 134 16.14 -16.15 -13.50
C GLN A 134 16.44 -15.42 -14.82
N ARG A 135 15.62 -14.43 -15.19
CA ARG A 135 15.86 -13.57 -16.36
C ARG A 135 17.16 -12.77 -16.20
N ILE A 136 17.40 -12.22 -15.02
CA ILE A 136 18.62 -11.46 -14.72
C ILE A 136 19.85 -12.37 -14.85
N ASP A 137 19.79 -13.56 -14.26
CA ASP A 137 20.86 -14.55 -14.31
C ASP A 137 21.17 -14.98 -15.76
N ALA A 138 20.13 -15.11 -16.59
CA ALA A 138 20.26 -15.47 -18.00
C ALA A 138 20.69 -14.31 -18.92
N GLY A 139 20.65 -13.06 -18.45
CA GLY A 139 20.89 -11.88 -19.29
C GLY A 139 19.87 -11.71 -20.43
N ASN A 140 18.66 -12.26 -20.28
CA ASN A 140 17.64 -12.28 -21.32
C ASN A 140 16.75 -11.03 -21.24
N PHE A 141 17.18 -9.95 -21.89
CA PHE A 141 16.49 -8.67 -21.83
C PHE A 141 16.05 -8.19 -23.21
N THR A 142 14.86 -7.60 -23.26
CA THR A 142 14.47 -6.68 -24.35
C THR A 142 15.39 -5.46 -24.33
N LYS A 143 15.56 -4.84 -25.50
CA LYS A 143 16.36 -3.63 -25.66
C LYS A 143 15.60 -2.65 -26.54
N ASP A 144 15.15 -1.57 -25.93
CA ASP A 144 14.47 -0.47 -26.62
C ASP A 144 14.61 0.81 -25.76
N ALA A 145 14.06 1.94 -26.20
CA ALA A 145 14.20 3.22 -25.53
C ALA A 145 12.83 3.80 -25.14
N GLY A 146 12.46 3.61 -23.86
CA GLY A 146 11.27 4.21 -23.28
C GLY A 146 11.43 5.69 -22.89
N ALA A 147 10.33 6.44 -22.92
CA ALA A 147 10.26 7.80 -22.43
C ALA A 147 10.24 7.86 -20.89
N TYR A 148 10.44 9.06 -20.35
CA TYR A 148 10.31 9.35 -18.92
C TYR A 148 9.44 10.59 -18.74
N LYS A 149 8.53 10.56 -17.77
CA LYS A 149 7.76 11.73 -17.35
C LYS A 149 7.50 11.69 -15.85
N LEU A 150 7.66 12.83 -15.19
CA LEU A 150 7.25 13.06 -13.81
C LEU A 150 5.80 13.58 -13.80
N VAL A 151 4.93 12.97 -12.99
CA VAL A 151 3.51 13.31 -12.86
C VAL A 151 3.13 13.38 -11.39
N ASP A 152 2.52 14.48 -10.95
CA ASP A 152 1.96 14.56 -9.61
C ASP A 152 0.53 14.00 -9.60
N VAL A 153 0.33 12.89 -8.89
CA VAL A 153 -0.98 12.22 -8.72
C VAL A 153 -1.69 12.63 -7.43
N ARG A 154 -1.04 13.41 -6.54
CA ARG A 154 -1.52 13.74 -5.20
C ARG A 154 -2.97 14.21 -5.21
N GLN A 155 -3.25 15.28 -5.94
CA GLN A 155 -4.57 15.90 -5.92
C GLN A 155 -5.64 14.96 -6.49
N GLN A 156 -5.34 14.25 -7.59
CA GLN A 156 -6.28 13.30 -8.19
C GLN A 156 -6.65 12.17 -7.22
N TYR A 157 -5.68 11.63 -6.48
CA TYR A 157 -5.91 10.58 -5.49
C TYR A 157 -6.75 11.10 -4.31
N LEU A 158 -6.36 12.25 -3.73
CA LEU A 158 -7.08 12.85 -2.59
C LEU A 158 -8.52 13.23 -2.96
N ASP A 159 -8.71 13.90 -4.10
CA ASP A 159 -10.04 14.30 -4.57
C ASP A 159 -10.92 13.10 -4.88
N HIS A 160 -10.34 11.99 -5.35
CA HIS A 160 -11.10 10.78 -5.61
C HIS A 160 -11.67 10.17 -4.32
N ILE A 161 -10.88 10.16 -3.24
CA ILE A 161 -11.36 9.69 -1.93
C ILE A 161 -12.38 10.68 -1.33
N VAL A 162 -12.05 11.98 -1.28
CA VAL A 162 -12.93 13.02 -0.73
C VAL A 162 -14.23 13.14 -1.52
N GLY A 163 -14.18 12.89 -2.83
CA GLY A 163 -15.34 12.90 -3.72
C GLY A 163 -16.37 11.82 -3.38
N ASP A 164 -15.91 10.62 -3.02
CA ASP A 164 -16.77 9.45 -2.73
C ASP A 164 -17.15 9.35 -1.24
N VAL A 165 -16.19 9.55 -0.33
CA VAL A 165 -16.39 9.34 1.11
C VAL A 165 -17.03 10.57 1.76
N LYS A 166 -18.14 10.38 2.49
CA LYS A 166 -18.89 11.49 3.13
C LYS A 166 -19.12 11.23 4.62
N LEU A 167 -18.52 12.05 5.47
CA LEU A 167 -18.75 12.00 6.92
C LEU A 167 -20.10 12.62 7.27
N ALA A 168 -20.82 12.02 8.21
CA ALA A 168 -22.11 12.54 8.70
C ALA A 168 -21.95 13.72 9.68
N ARG A 169 -20.77 13.86 10.28
CA ARG A 169 -20.36 14.99 11.12
C ARG A 169 -18.83 15.19 11.06
N PRO A 170 -18.32 16.38 11.38
CA PRO A 170 -16.91 16.57 11.67
C PRO A 170 -16.44 15.67 12.82
N MET A 171 -15.22 15.18 12.72
CA MET A 171 -14.57 14.35 13.74
C MET A 171 -13.22 14.93 14.12
N LYS A 172 -12.85 14.80 15.40
CA LYS A 172 -11.50 15.15 15.86
C LYS A 172 -10.64 13.91 15.91
N ILE A 173 -9.54 13.88 15.18
CA ILE A 173 -8.69 12.68 15.07
C ILE A 173 -7.21 13.01 15.28
N ALA A 174 -6.48 12.05 15.83
CA ALA A 174 -5.03 12.07 15.89
C ALA A 174 -4.47 11.18 14.77
N LEU A 175 -3.49 11.67 14.01
CA LEU A 175 -2.85 10.95 12.92
C LEU A 175 -1.38 10.76 13.25
N ASP A 176 -0.92 9.52 13.27
CA ASP A 176 0.48 9.17 13.47
C ASP A 176 1.03 8.53 12.21
N ALA A 177 2.09 9.11 11.64
CA ALA A 177 2.75 8.55 10.46
C ALA A 177 4.15 7.98 10.74
N GLY A 178 4.66 8.06 11.98
CA GLY A 178 6.01 7.60 12.34
C GLY A 178 7.11 8.06 11.39
N ASN A 179 7.01 9.30 10.87
CA ASN A 179 7.87 9.89 9.83
C ASN A 179 7.89 9.18 8.47
N GLY A 180 6.98 8.23 8.27
CA GLY A 180 6.74 7.55 7.00
C GLY A 180 6.08 8.45 5.96
N VAL A 181 6.04 7.97 4.72
CA VAL A 181 5.57 8.77 3.57
C VAL A 181 4.08 9.11 3.65
N ALA A 182 3.30 8.36 4.43
CA ALA A 182 1.88 8.64 4.66
C ALA A 182 1.65 10.05 5.25
N GLY A 183 2.59 10.53 6.09
CA GLY A 183 2.53 11.84 6.73
C GLY A 183 2.41 13.00 5.74
N ALA A 184 2.96 12.85 4.53
CA ALA A 184 2.85 13.86 3.48
C ALA A 184 1.41 14.04 2.94
N PHE A 185 0.49 13.11 3.20
CA PHE A 185 -0.82 13.05 2.55
C PHE A 185 -1.99 12.98 3.53
N VAL A 186 -1.83 12.29 4.67
CA VAL A 186 -2.94 12.00 5.59
C VAL A 186 -3.56 13.26 6.17
N GLY A 187 -2.76 14.27 6.53
CA GLY A 187 -3.25 15.55 7.04
C GLY A 187 -4.23 16.22 6.07
N ASP A 188 -3.84 16.35 4.80
CA ASP A 188 -4.67 16.95 3.76
C ASP A 188 -5.91 16.11 3.43
N LEU A 189 -5.76 14.78 3.38
CA LEU A 189 -6.87 13.87 3.15
C LEU A 189 -7.98 14.05 4.19
N PHE A 190 -7.63 13.96 5.47
CA PHE A 190 -8.62 13.98 6.54
C PHE A 190 -9.18 15.39 6.79
N ARG A 191 -8.39 16.45 6.59
CA ARG A 191 -8.94 17.82 6.55
C ARG A 191 -9.92 17.99 5.39
N GLY A 192 -9.65 17.43 4.22
CA GLY A 192 -10.57 17.40 3.08
C GLY A 192 -11.88 16.66 3.37
N LEU A 193 -11.86 15.68 4.27
CA LEU A 193 -13.04 15.00 4.81
C LEU A 193 -13.72 15.76 5.97
N SER A 194 -13.35 17.02 6.22
CA SER A 194 -13.88 17.87 7.31
C SER A 194 -13.52 17.38 8.72
N CYS A 195 -12.38 16.71 8.90
CA CYS A 195 -11.86 16.39 10.23
C CYS A 195 -11.02 17.54 10.80
N GLU A 196 -11.07 17.71 12.12
CA GLU A 196 -10.03 18.42 12.88
C GLU A 196 -8.91 17.43 13.17
N VAL A 197 -7.68 17.76 12.78
CA VAL A 197 -6.56 16.82 12.76
C VAL A 197 -5.45 17.30 13.70
N THR A 198 -5.03 16.42 14.61
CA THR A 198 -3.78 16.52 15.37
C THR A 198 -2.75 15.60 14.72
N GLU A 199 -1.66 16.15 14.20
CA GLU A 199 -0.61 15.38 13.53
C GLU A 199 0.52 15.01 14.49
N LEU A 200 0.90 13.74 14.47
CA LEU A 200 2.06 13.19 15.14
C LEU A 200 3.01 12.65 14.07
N PHE A 201 4.25 13.12 14.10
CA PHE A 201 5.34 12.62 13.27
C PHE A 201 4.99 12.55 11.77
N CYS A 202 4.23 13.52 11.25
CA CYS A 202 3.80 13.57 9.85
C CYS A 202 4.83 14.21 8.89
N ASP A 203 5.87 14.85 9.42
CA ASP A 203 7.02 15.24 8.62
C ASP A 203 7.78 13.99 8.15
N VAL A 204 7.93 13.87 6.82
CA VAL A 204 8.61 12.72 6.21
C VAL A 204 10.11 12.80 6.48
N ASP A 205 10.63 11.86 7.27
CA ASP A 205 12.04 11.72 7.59
C ASP A 205 12.45 10.24 7.58
N GLY A 206 13.21 9.85 6.55
CA GLY A 206 13.69 8.49 6.35
C GLY A 206 14.67 7.97 7.41
N HIS A 207 15.06 8.78 8.40
CA HIS A 207 15.78 8.31 9.59
C HIS A 207 14.86 7.68 10.64
N PHE A 208 13.55 7.93 10.57
CA PHE A 208 12.53 7.51 11.56
C PHE A 208 12.94 7.84 13.01
N PRO A 209 13.16 9.13 13.35
CA PRO A 209 13.82 9.53 14.60
C PRO A 209 12.98 9.37 15.87
N ASN A 210 11.67 9.11 15.76
CA ASN A 210 10.76 9.01 16.89
C ASN A 210 10.52 7.54 17.27
N HIS A 211 9.62 6.86 16.56
CA HIS A 211 9.45 5.41 16.57
C HIS A 211 9.39 4.90 15.12
N HIS A 212 9.56 3.60 14.93
CA HIS A 212 9.39 3.02 13.59
C HIS A 212 7.91 3.12 13.16
N PRO A 213 7.62 3.38 11.88
CA PRO A 213 6.26 3.43 11.36
C PRO A 213 5.74 2.00 11.13
N ASP A 214 5.51 1.28 12.23
CA ASP A 214 4.90 -0.06 12.22
C ASP A 214 3.78 -0.17 13.27
N PRO A 215 2.53 0.10 12.89
CA PRO A 215 1.40 0.09 13.83
C PRO A 215 1.02 -1.32 14.30
N ALA A 216 1.68 -2.38 13.80
CA ALA A 216 1.50 -3.74 14.31
C ALA A 216 2.11 -3.95 15.71
N HIS A 217 3.01 -3.05 16.11
CA HIS A 217 3.75 -3.10 17.37
C HIS A 217 3.17 -2.09 18.37
N MET A 218 2.75 -2.58 19.54
CA MET A 218 2.07 -1.78 20.57
C MET A 218 2.93 -0.63 21.10
N GLU A 219 4.25 -0.83 21.14
CA GLU A 219 5.25 0.17 21.52
C GLU A 219 5.22 1.39 20.61
N ASN A 220 4.90 1.22 19.31
CA ASN A 220 4.82 2.32 18.33
C ASN A 220 3.48 3.07 18.39
N LEU A 221 2.57 2.69 19.28
CA LEU A 221 1.26 3.34 19.44
C LEU A 221 1.16 4.14 20.75
N GLN A 222 2.21 4.16 21.57
CA GLN A 222 2.18 4.78 22.90
C GLN A 222 1.99 6.30 22.83
N ASP A 223 2.65 6.98 21.88
CA ASP A 223 2.52 8.42 21.68
C ASP A 223 1.12 8.78 21.19
N LEU A 224 0.56 8.00 20.25
CA LEU A 224 -0.81 8.16 19.80
C LEU A 224 -1.83 7.95 20.94
N MET A 225 -1.64 6.93 21.79
CA MET A 225 -2.46 6.72 22.99
C MET A 225 -2.34 7.88 23.98
N GLN A 226 -1.13 8.42 24.18
CA GLN A 226 -0.92 9.57 25.05
C GLN A 226 -1.62 10.82 24.50
N CYS A 227 -1.49 11.09 23.20
CA CYS A 227 -2.21 12.18 22.54
C CYS A 227 -3.73 12.06 22.72
N LEU A 228 -4.29 10.86 22.58
CA LEU A 228 -5.72 10.64 22.80
C LEU A 228 -6.15 10.88 24.24
N ARG A 229 -5.29 10.61 25.23
CA ARG A 229 -5.57 10.94 26.64
C ARG A 229 -5.56 12.44 26.91
N ASP A 230 -4.63 13.17 26.30
CA ASP A 230 -4.34 14.57 26.63
C ASP A 230 -5.15 15.58 25.79
N THR A 231 -5.76 15.14 24.69
CA THR A 231 -6.53 15.98 23.77
C THR A 231 -8.01 15.62 23.78
N ASP A 232 -8.81 16.32 22.98
CA ASP A 232 -10.22 16.00 22.72
C ASP A 232 -10.41 15.15 21.45
N CYS A 233 -9.33 14.65 20.81
CA CYS A 233 -9.41 13.70 19.71
C CYS A 233 -10.23 12.46 20.12
N GLU A 234 -11.13 12.00 19.24
CA GLU A 234 -12.06 10.90 19.46
C GLU A 234 -11.47 9.55 19.06
N LEU A 235 -10.53 9.56 18.11
CA LEU A 235 -9.93 8.39 17.49
C LEU A 235 -8.49 8.68 17.06
N GLY A 236 -7.60 7.70 17.19
CA GLY A 236 -6.25 7.73 16.67
C GLY A 236 -6.08 6.78 15.49
N LEU A 237 -5.42 7.26 14.44
CA LEU A 237 -5.06 6.49 13.25
C LEU A 237 -3.54 6.49 13.10
N ALA A 238 -2.94 5.31 13.04
CA ALA A 238 -1.50 5.14 12.82
C ALA A 238 -1.24 4.49 11.45
N PHE A 239 -0.34 5.05 10.66
CA PHE A 239 0.01 4.54 9.33
C PHE A 239 1.39 3.89 9.37
N ASP A 240 1.58 2.86 8.55
CA ASP A 240 2.90 2.30 8.37
C ASP A 240 3.75 3.10 7.37
N GLY A 241 5.04 2.76 7.27
CA GLY A 241 6.03 3.58 6.58
C GLY A 241 5.70 3.94 5.13
N ASP A 242 4.93 3.10 4.44
CA ASP A 242 4.49 3.33 3.07
C ASP A 242 2.98 3.46 2.86
N GLY A 243 2.19 3.49 3.93
CA GLY A 243 0.78 3.88 3.94
C GLY A 243 -0.22 2.85 3.41
N ASP A 244 0.16 1.58 3.27
CA ASP A 244 -0.78 0.51 2.86
C ASP A 244 -1.39 -0.25 4.04
N ARG A 245 -1.03 0.11 5.28
CA ARG A 245 -1.62 -0.43 6.51
C ARG A 245 -2.13 0.66 7.45
N LEU A 246 -3.13 0.30 8.25
CA LEU A 246 -3.75 1.17 9.25
C LEU A 246 -3.83 0.50 10.63
N GLY A 247 -3.29 1.18 11.64
CA GLY A 247 -3.57 0.96 13.05
C GLY A 247 -4.67 1.90 13.55
N VAL A 248 -5.50 1.41 14.47
CA VAL A 248 -6.63 2.16 15.03
C VAL A 248 -6.60 2.09 16.55
N VAL A 249 -6.68 3.26 17.20
CA VAL A 249 -6.68 3.41 18.65
C VAL A 249 -7.93 4.20 19.08
N THR A 250 -8.71 3.67 20.00
CA THR A 250 -9.89 4.35 20.55
C THR A 250 -9.52 5.42 21.57
N LYS A 251 -10.47 6.31 21.90
CA LYS A 251 -10.30 7.36 22.93
C LYS A 251 -9.71 6.87 24.25
N ASP A 252 -10.16 5.71 24.72
CA ASP A 252 -9.71 5.08 25.97
C ASP A 252 -8.42 4.25 25.81
N GLY A 253 -7.74 4.38 24.67
CA GLY A 253 -6.43 3.78 24.41
C GLY A 253 -6.47 2.31 23.98
N GLN A 254 -7.63 1.78 23.57
CA GLN A 254 -7.72 0.40 23.10
C GLN A 254 -7.32 0.30 21.64
N VAL A 255 -6.43 -0.65 21.33
CA VAL A 255 -6.06 -0.97 19.95
C VAL A 255 -7.13 -1.86 19.33
N ILE A 256 -7.65 -1.44 18.19
CA ILE A 256 -8.58 -2.24 17.39
C ILE A 256 -7.78 -2.96 16.32
N PHE A 257 -7.50 -4.24 16.56
CA PHE A 257 -6.78 -5.06 15.59
C PHE A 257 -7.53 -5.19 14.25
N PRO A 258 -6.81 -5.39 13.12
CA PRO A 258 -7.39 -5.33 11.78
C PRO A 258 -8.52 -6.33 11.52
N ASP A 259 -8.49 -7.50 12.15
CA ASP A 259 -9.57 -8.49 12.04
C ASP A 259 -10.89 -8.01 12.65
N ARG A 260 -10.84 -7.21 13.73
CA ARG A 260 -12.01 -6.52 14.31
C ARG A 260 -12.44 -5.32 13.48
N GLN A 261 -11.49 -4.60 12.87
CA GLN A 261 -11.84 -3.55 11.90
C GLN A 261 -12.60 -4.16 10.71
N LEU A 262 -12.16 -5.31 10.21
CA LEU A 262 -12.80 -6.03 9.12
C LEU A 262 -14.23 -6.49 9.45
N MET A 263 -14.55 -6.78 10.71
CA MET A 263 -15.94 -7.04 11.12
C MET A 263 -16.85 -5.83 10.83
N LEU A 264 -16.41 -4.63 11.22
CA LEU A 264 -17.16 -3.40 11.01
C LEU A 264 -17.35 -3.10 9.51
N PHE A 265 -16.28 -3.24 8.72
CA PHE A 265 -16.37 -3.05 7.28
C PHE A 265 -17.24 -4.10 6.59
N ALA A 266 -17.15 -5.37 7.01
CA ALA A 266 -17.96 -6.44 6.45
C ALA A 266 -19.45 -6.20 6.70
N GLU A 267 -19.85 -5.78 7.91
CA GLU A 267 -21.24 -5.42 8.21
C GLU A 267 -21.76 -4.33 7.27
N GLU A 268 -21.03 -3.23 7.11
CA GLU A 268 -21.44 -2.12 6.25
C GLU A 268 -21.55 -2.53 4.79
N ILE A 269 -20.55 -3.24 4.27
CA ILE A 269 -20.52 -3.65 2.86
C ILE A 269 -21.58 -4.70 2.56
N LEU A 270 -21.79 -5.68 3.45
CA LEU A 270 -22.79 -6.74 3.26
C LEU A 270 -24.22 -6.20 3.32
N SER A 271 -24.47 -5.11 4.05
CA SER A 271 -25.78 -4.44 4.02
C SER A 271 -26.17 -3.96 2.61
N ARG A 272 -25.18 -3.66 1.75
CA ARG A 272 -25.34 -3.23 0.35
C ARG A 272 -25.05 -4.35 -0.65
N ASN A 273 -24.37 -5.43 -0.23
CA ASN A 273 -23.95 -6.55 -1.06
C ASN A 273 -24.31 -7.90 -0.39
N PRO A 274 -25.60 -8.28 -0.28
CA PRO A 274 -26.01 -9.53 0.34
C PRO A 274 -25.41 -10.75 -0.39
N GLY A 275 -24.94 -11.74 0.38
CA GLY A 275 -24.32 -12.97 -0.14
C GLY A 275 -22.88 -12.81 -0.62
N ALA A 276 -22.29 -11.62 -0.54
CA ALA A 276 -20.94 -11.41 -1.02
C ALA A 276 -19.89 -12.11 -0.15
N GLN A 277 -18.78 -12.49 -0.78
CA GLN A 277 -17.66 -13.11 -0.07
C GLN A 277 -16.81 -12.06 0.67
N VAL A 278 -16.33 -12.40 1.86
CA VAL A 278 -15.37 -11.58 2.63
C VAL A 278 -14.11 -12.41 2.87
N ILE A 279 -12.99 -11.95 2.32
CA ILE A 279 -11.71 -12.68 2.40
C ILE A 279 -10.93 -12.23 3.62
N TYR A 280 -10.35 -13.17 4.36
CA TYR A 280 -9.45 -12.86 5.46
C TYR A 280 -8.36 -13.92 5.62
N ASP A 281 -7.23 -13.56 6.20
CA ASP A 281 -6.11 -14.50 6.35
C ASP A 281 -6.25 -15.41 7.58
N VAL A 282 -5.49 -16.52 7.59
CA VAL A 282 -5.51 -17.54 8.66
C VAL A 282 -5.14 -17.01 10.06
N LYS A 283 -4.60 -15.80 10.18
CA LYS A 283 -4.26 -15.17 11.47
C LYS A 283 -5.43 -14.46 12.14
N CYS A 284 -6.50 -14.16 11.40
CA CYS A 284 -7.65 -13.45 11.95
C CYS A 284 -8.41 -14.29 12.98
N THR A 285 -9.13 -13.61 13.88
CA THR A 285 -9.96 -14.24 14.91
C THR A 285 -10.99 -15.23 14.35
N GLY A 286 -11.19 -16.35 15.06
CA GLY A 286 -12.25 -17.32 14.76
C GLY A 286 -13.68 -16.76 14.88
N LYS A 287 -13.85 -15.55 15.45
CA LYS A 287 -15.13 -14.83 15.50
C LYS A 287 -15.54 -14.20 14.17
N LEU A 288 -14.62 -14.04 13.23
CA LEU A 288 -14.87 -13.34 11.97
C LEU A 288 -15.82 -14.13 11.05
N ALA A 289 -15.66 -15.46 10.96
CA ALA A 289 -16.51 -16.28 10.11
C ALA A 289 -17.99 -16.30 10.57
N PRO A 290 -18.30 -16.51 11.86
CA PRO A 290 -19.68 -16.36 12.36
C PRO A 290 -20.24 -14.95 12.14
N TRP A 291 -19.45 -13.90 12.36
CA TRP A 291 -19.86 -12.52 12.15
C TRP A 291 -20.27 -12.24 10.70
N ILE A 292 -19.46 -12.67 9.74
CA ILE A 292 -19.74 -12.51 8.30
C ILE A 292 -21.05 -13.22 7.92
N ARG A 293 -21.25 -14.46 8.39
CA ARG A 293 -22.50 -15.22 8.11
C ARG A 293 -23.72 -14.57 8.72
N GLN A 294 -23.60 -14.04 9.94
CA GLN A 294 -24.68 -13.35 10.63
C GLN A 294 -25.16 -12.11 9.84
N HIS A 295 -24.24 -11.44 9.15
CA HIS A 295 -24.53 -10.28 8.28
C HIS A 295 -24.82 -10.67 6.83
N GLY A 296 -25.10 -11.96 6.57
CA GLY A 296 -25.54 -12.44 5.26
C GLY A 296 -24.43 -12.57 4.22
N GLY A 297 -23.16 -12.64 4.63
CA GLY A 297 -22.01 -12.85 3.74
C GLY A 297 -21.43 -14.25 3.80
N GLU A 298 -20.50 -14.52 2.89
CA GLU A 298 -19.77 -15.79 2.80
C GLU A 298 -18.30 -15.63 3.21
N PRO A 299 -17.87 -16.18 4.37
CA PRO A 299 -16.50 -16.04 4.82
C PRO A 299 -15.54 -16.90 3.99
N LEU A 300 -14.45 -16.31 3.50
CA LEU A 300 -13.38 -17.01 2.78
C LEU A 300 -12.05 -16.82 3.49
N MET A 301 -11.63 -17.82 4.26
CA MET A 301 -10.29 -17.83 4.84
C MET A 301 -9.23 -18.17 3.79
N TRP A 302 -8.14 -17.40 3.74
CA TRP A 302 -7.07 -17.53 2.75
C TRP A 302 -5.66 -17.41 3.36
N LYS A 303 -4.64 -17.59 2.52
CA LYS A 303 -3.23 -17.52 2.90
C LYS A 303 -2.83 -16.08 3.25
N THR A 304 -1.98 -15.91 4.27
CA THR A 304 -1.34 -14.62 4.61
C THR A 304 -0.35 -14.20 3.52
N GLY A 305 -0.39 -12.92 3.15
CA GLY A 305 0.47 -12.24 2.20
C GLY A 305 -0.35 -11.32 1.30
N HIS A 306 -0.08 -10.01 1.35
CA HIS A 306 -0.84 -8.99 0.63
C HIS A 306 -1.00 -9.26 -0.88
N SER A 307 0.05 -9.72 -1.56
CA SER A 307 -0.02 -10.12 -2.97
C SER A 307 -0.94 -11.34 -3.21
N LEU A 308 -0.97 -12.31 -2.29
CA LEU A 308 -1.87 -13.47 -2.39
C LEU A 308 -3.33 -13.10 -2.15
N VAL A 309 -3.59 -12.23 -1.18
CA VAL A 309 -4.94 -11.76 -0.87
C VAL A 309 -5.47 -10.90 -2.01
N LYS A 310 -4.67 -9.98 -2.56
CA LYS A 310 -5.02 -9.19 -3.75
C LYS A 310 -5.31 -10.08 -4.97
N ALA A 311 -4.50 -11.13 -5.18
CA ALA A 311 -4.76 -12.11 -6.24
C ALA A 311 -6.09 -12.85 -6.03
N LYS A 312 -6.38 -13.26 -4.78
CA LYS A 312 -7.64 -13.95 -4.45
C LYS A 312 -8.86 -13.04 -4.59
N LEU A 313 -8.75 -11.78 -4.19
CA LEU A 313 -9.80 -10.76 -4.37
C LEU A 313 -10.15 -10.58 -5.85
N LYS A 314 -9.14 -10.54 -6.73
CA LYS A 314 -9.35 -10.47 -8.18
C LYS A 314 -9.97 -11.76 -8.75
N GLU A 315 -9.58 -12.92 -8.23
CA GLU A 315 -10.11 -14.23 -8.65
C GLU A 315 -11.60 -14.38 -8.31
N THR A 316 -11.99 -13.99 -7.09
CA THR A 316 -13.36 -14.21 -6.59
C THR A 316 -14.30 -13.05 -6.88
N GLY A 317 -13.78 -11.84 -7.11
CA GLY A 317 -14.59 -10.63 -7.22
C GLY A 317 -15.21 -10.19 -5.89
N ALA A 318 -14.70 -10.67 -4.76
CA ALA A 318 -15.17 -10.27 -3.44
C ALA A 318 -15.07 -8.74 -3.25
N PRO A 319 -16.05 -8.09 -2.59
CA PRO A 319 -16.04 -6.64 -2.38
C PRO A 319 -15.02 -6.17 -1.35
N ILE A 320 -14.53 -7.06 -0.48
CA ILE A 320 -13.55 -6.71 0.55
C ILE A 320 -12.67 -7.91 0.93
N ALA A 321 -11.41 -7.61 1.25
CA ALA A 321 -10.53 -8.49 2.01
C ALA A 321 -9.81 -7.74 3.13
N GLY A 322 -9.26 -8.45 4.10
CA GLY A 322 -8.31 -7.89 5.05
C GLY A 322 -7.38 -8.93 5.66
N GLU A 323 -6.26 -8.48 6.18
CA GLU A 323 -5.25 -9.32 6.83
C GLU A 323 -4.97 -8.82 8.24
N MET A 324 -4.59 -9.75 9.13
CA MET A 324 -4.22 -9.41 10.51
C MET A 324 -3.05 -8.42 10.61
N SER A 325 -2.22 -8.31 9.56
CA SER A 325 -1.11 -7.36 9.49
C SER A 325 -1.53 -5.90 9.30
N GLY A 326 -2.78 -5.63 8.92
CA GLY A 326 -3.31 -4.26 8.73
C GLY A 326 -3.56 -3.85 7.29
N HIS A 327 -3.29 -4.71 6.31
CA HIS A 327 -3.71 -4.48 4.93
C HIS A 327 -5.22 -4.75 4.81
N VAL A 328 -5.97 -3.78 4.30
CA VAL A 328 -7.41 -3.91 4.01
C VAL A 328 -7.64 -3.49 2.56
N PHE A 329 -8.36 -4.34 1.81
CA PHE A 329 -8.52 -4.25 0.37
C PHE A 329 -9.99 -4.01 0.04
N PHE A 330 -10.35 -2.78 -0.31
CA PHE A 330 -11.70 -2.46 -0.74
C PHE A 330 -11.82 -2.63 -2.26
N LYS A 331 -12.78 -3.45 -2.69
CA LYS A 331 -13.27 -3.48 -4.08
C LYS A 331 -14.64 -2.83 -4.23
N ASP A 332 -15.46 -2.87 -3.17
CA ASP A 332 -16.65 -2.01 -3.03
C ASP A 332 -16.21 -0.53 -3.06
N ARG A 333 -16.71 0.21 -4.06
CA ARG A 333 -16.43 1.65 -4.29
C ARG A 333 -14.96 1.99 -4.53
N TRP A 334 -14.10 0.99 -4.70
CA TRP A 334 -12.66 1.18 -4.86
C TRP A 334 -12.03 0.14 -5.81
N TYR A 335 -10.72 0.12 -5.90
CA TYR A 335 -10.02 -0.60 -6.97
C TYR A 335 -9.61 -2.02 -6.62
N GLY A 336 -9.61 -2.41 -5.35
CA GLY A 336 -9.24 -3.76 -4.87
C GLY A 336 -7.79 -3.90 -4.42
N PHE A 337 -7.05 -2.80 -4.27
CA PHE A 337 -5.72 -2.81 -3.64
C PHE A 337 -5.82 -2.40 -2.16
N ASP A 338 -4.80 -2.79 -1.41
CA ASP A 338 -4.57 -2.40 -0.02
C ASP A 338 -4.18 -0.92 0.08
N ASP A 339 -4.88 -0.20 0.95
CA ASP A 339 -4.78 1.24 1.08
C ASP A 339 -5.14 1.68 2.51
N GLY A 340 -4.13 2.01 3.32
CA GLY A 340 -4.35 2.44 4.70
C GLY A 340 -5.08 3.78 4.79
N LEU A 341 -4.80 4.70 3.86
CA LEU A 341 -5.42 6.02 3.80
C LEU A 341 -6.91 5.92 3.49
N TYR A 342 -7.26 5.16 2.45
CA TYR A 342 -8.67 4.90 2.10
C TYR A 342 -9.39 4.09 3.19
N THR A 343 -8.70 3.15 3.83
CA THR A 343 -9.26 2.39 4.97
C THR A 343 -9.62 3.33 6.12
N GLY A 344 -8.75 4.31 6.43
CA GLY A 344 -9.03 5.32 7.44
C GLY A 344 -10.23 6.19 7.05
N ALA A 345 -10.33 6.61 5.80
CA ALA A 345 -11.48 7.36 5.30
C ALA A 345 -12.80 6.56 5.42
N ARG A 346 -12.81 5.29 5.00
CA ARG A 346 -13.98 4.40 5.12
C ARG A 346 -14.34 4.11 6.57
N LEU A 347 -13.37 4.03 7.48
CA LEU A 347 -13.62 3.87 8.90
C LEU A 347 -14.38 5.07 9.46
N LEU A 348 -13.91 6.30 9.18
CA LEU A 348 -14.57 7.52 9.66
C LEU A 348 -15.96 7.70 9.04
N GLU A 349 -16.17 7.27 7.79
CA GLU A 349 -17.50 7.28 7.16
C GLU A 349 -18.54 6.48 7.96
N ILE A 350 -18.10 5.39 8.59
CA ILE A 350 -18.96 4.55 9.44
C ILE A 350 -19.09 5.19 10.83
N LEU A 351 -17.97 5.59 11.44
CA LEU A 351 -17.94 6.09 12.82
C LEU A 351 -18.54 7.50 13.01
N SER A 352 -18.68 8.27 11.95
CA SER A 352 -19.29 9.61 12.00
C SER A 352 -20.82 9.58 12.12
N ARG A 353 -21.46 8.43 11.90
CA ARG A 353 -22.93 8.26 11.96
C ARG A 353 -23.43 8.16 13.40
#